data_AF-A0A925QHG0-F1
#
_entry.id   AF-A0A925QHG0-F1
#
_cell.length_a   1.000
_cell.length_b   1.000
_cell.length_c   1.000
_cell.angle_alpha   90.00
_cell.angle_beta   90.00
_cell.angle_gamma   90.00
#
_symmetry.space_group_name_H-M   'P 1'
#
loop_
_entity.id
_entity.type
_entity.pdbx_description
1 polymer ?
#
loop_
_entity_poly.entity_id
_entity_poly.type
_entity_poly.pdbx_seq_one_letter_code
_entity_poly.pdbx_strand_id
1 'polypeptide(L)'
;IAPHTEVFLSQLKIVSDEWLTGFQKAELVFSQGMFYSRELQQQDIITVADAEGNIKAFLNIIPDYAEAECTYDLIRKTNDAPGAAMDALIIKLIDYAKDKNKLYINLGMVPMMGVSQPYNTAEQIIKLAAEKIKRFQHYKGLKEFKDKYATLWENKYLIYDNDFDLLQLPMALNTVMKP
;
A
#
# COMPACT_ATOMS: atom_id res chain seq x y z
N ILE A 1 10.79 -0.51 -17.18
CA ILE A 1 11.94 -1.11 -16.50
C ILE A 1 12.94 0.02 -16.24
N ALA A 2 13.54 0.05 -15.05
CA ALA A 2 14.55 1.02 -14.66
C ALA A 2 15.83 0.89 -15.53
N PRO A 3 16.64 1.97 -15.66
CA PRO A 3 16.45 3.29 -15.05
C PRO A 3 15.49 4.21 -15.83
N HIS A 4 14.86 5.14 -15.13
CA HIS A 4 13.87 6.07 -15.70
C HIS A 4 14.39 7.50 -15.96
N THR A 5 13.77 8.22 -16.90
CA THR A 5 14.10 9.62 -17.22
C THR A 5 13.39 10.61 -16.29
N GLU A 6 13.93 11.81 -16.13
CA GLU A 6 13.29 12.88 -15.34
C GLU A 6 11.92 13.28 -15.90
N VAL A 7 11.74 13.24 -17.22
CA VAL A 7 10.46 13.53 -17.88
C VAL A 7 9.40 12.50 -17.46
N PHE A 8 9.75 11.22 -17.47
CA PHE A 8 8.84 10.15 -17.02
C PHE A 8 8.49 10.30 -15.53
N LEU A 9 9.48 10.54 -14.67
CA LEU A 9 9.25 10.74 -13.24
C LEU A 9 8.38 11.97 -12.96
N SER A 10 8.50 13.02 -13.77
CA SER A 10 7.66 14.21 -13.68
C SER A 10 6.19 13.91 -14.01
N GLN A 11 5.92 13.02 -14.97
CA GLN A 11 4.55 12.54 -15.25
C GLN A 11 3.98 11.75 -14.07
N LEU A 12 4.77 10.85 -13.46
CA LEU A 12 4.35 10.12 -12.26
C LEU A 12 4.07 11.07 -11.08
N LYS A 13 4.86 12.13 -10.96
CA LYS A 13 4.67 13.14 -9.91
C LYS A 13 3.33 13.84 -10.03
N ILE A 14 2.87 14.15 -11.25
CA ILE A 14 1.53 14.73 -11.47
C ILE A 14 0.44 13.79 -10.93
N VAL A 15 0.50 12.50 -11.30
CA VAL A 15 -0.45 11.48 -10.80
C VAL A 15 -0.41 11.37 -9.27
N SER A 16 0.80 11.38 -8.72
CA SER A 16 1.05 11.30 -7.29
C SER A 16 0.47 12.49 -6.52
N ASP A 17 0.73 13.71 -6.98
CA ASP A 17 0.28 14.95 -6.34
C ASP A 17 -1.26 15.07 -6.40
N GLU A 18 -1.86 14.67 -7.53
CA GLU A 18 -3.32 14.62 -7.68
C GLU A 18 -3.94 13.60 -6.71
N TRP A 19 -3.37 12.40 -6.60
CA TRP A 19 -3.85 11.37 -5.68
C TRP A 19 -3.82 11.85 -4.22
N LEU A 20 -2.70 12.43 -3.78
CA LEU A 20 -2.57 12.97 -2.42
C LEU A 20 -3.60 14.08 -2.15
N THR A 21 -3.79 14.98 -3.10
CA THR A 21 -4.78 16.07 -3.01
C THR A 21 -6.20 15.51 -2.93
N GLY A 22 -6.56 14.57 -3.80
CA GLY A 22 -7.90 13.95 -3.85
C GLY A 22 -8.26 13.20 -2.56
N PHE A 23 -7.29 12.55 -1.92
CA PHE A 23 -7.48 11.86 -0.63
C PHE A 23 -7.24 12.75 0.59
N GLN A 24 -6.89 14.04 0.41
CA GLN A 24 -6.47 14.94 1.50
C GLN A 24 -5.40 14.32 2.40
N LYS A 25 -4.40 13.68 1.78
CA LYS A 25 -3.30 13.00 2.46
C LYS A 25 -1.99 13.74 2.22
N ALA A 26 -1.11 13.71 3.21
CA ALA A 26 0.30 14.00 3.03
C ALA A 26 1.05 12.69 2.71
N GLU A 27 2.29 12.82 2.24
CA GLU A 27 3.20 11.69 2.18
C GLU A 27 3.36 11.04 3.56
N LEU A 28 3.47 9.73 3.57
CA LEU A 28 3.74 8.95 4.77
C LEU A 28 5.13 8.32 4.66
N VAL A 29 5.75 8.08 5.80
CA VAL A 29 7.04 7.39 5.91
C VAL A 29 6.93 6.20 6.87
N PHE A 30 8.06 5.56 7.18
CA PHE A 30 8.21 4.39 8.04
C PHE A 30 7.64 3.09 7.45
N SER A 31 6.32 2.98 7.31
CA SER A 31 5.64 1.76 6.83
C SER A 31 5.14 1.85 5.39
N GLN A 32 5.22 3.03 4.79
CA GLN A 32 4.88 3.34 3.42
C GLN A 32 5.98 4.26 2.90
N GLY A 33 6.37 4.11 1.63
CA GLY A 33 7.28 5.06 1.02
C GLY A 33 6.58 6.33 0.59
N MET A 34 7.42 7.32 0.33
CA MET A 34 7.04 8.62 -0.21
C MET A 34 7.45 8.70 -1.68
N PHE A 35 6.88 9.66 -2.42
CA PHE A 35 7.36 9.93 -3.77
C PHE A 35 8.77 10.53 -3.74
N TYR A 36 9.80 9.68 -3.84
CA TYR A 36 11.19 10.09 -3.88
C TYR A 36 11.81 9.75 -5.24
N SER A 37 11.94 10.76 -6.10
CA SER A 37 12.32 10.58 -7.51
C SER A 37 13.62 9.79 -7.71
N ARG A 38 14.60 9.93 -6.81
CA ARG A 38 15.89 9.23 -6.90
C ARG A 38 15.73 7.72 -6.72
N GLU A 39 14.84 7.28 -5.82
CA GLU A 39 14.54 5.86 -5.61
C GLU A 39 13.71 5.31 -6.77
N LEU A 40 12.64 6.01 -7.13
CA LEU A 40 11.75 5.62 -8.22
C LEU A 40 12.50 5.52 -9.56
N GLN A 41 13.55 6.31 -9.76
CA GLN A 41 14.40 6.21 -10.95
C GLN A 41 14.99 4.82 -11.14
N GLN A 42 15.31 4.13 -10.04
CA GLN A 42 16.02 2.85 -10.03
C GLN A 42 15.09 1.65 -9.80
N GLN A 43 13.78 1.89 -9.71
CA GLN A 43 12.78 0.86 -9.46
C GLN A 43 11.98 0.58 -10.73
N ASP A 44 11.55 -0.67 -10.91
CA ASP A 44 10.65 -1.00 -12.00
C ASP A 44 9.26 -0.43 -11.71
N ILE A 45 8.69 0.27 -12.69
CA ILE A 45 7.39 0.93 -12.58
C ILE A 45 6.44 0.39 -13.64
N ILE A 46 5.24 0.02 -13.21
CA ILE A 46 4.11 -0.33 -14.07
C ILE A 46 3.18 0.87 -14.14
N THR A 47 2.72 1.21 -15.33
CA THR A 47 1.82 2.34 -15.57
C THR A 47 0.57 1.89 -16.33
N VAL A 48 -0.52 2.64 -16.13
CA VAL A 48 -1.70 2.65 -16.99
C VAL A 48 -1.74 4.02 -17.66
N ALA A 49 -1.89 4.06 -18.98
CA ALA A 49 -2.00 5.29 -19.76
C ALA A 49 -3.31 5.31 -20.57
N ASP A 50 -3.80 6.50 -20.90
CA ASP A 50 -4.91 6.69 -21.84
C ASP A 50 -4.45 6.53 -23.31
N ALA A 51 -5.37 6.70 -24.25
CA ALA A 51 -5.10 6.53 -25.68
C ALA A 51 -4.11 7.58 -26.21
N GLU A 52 -4.06 8.74 -25.57
CA GLU A 52 -3.15 9.85 -25.85
C GLU A 52 -1.76 9.65 -25.22
N GLY A 53 -1.57 8.61 -24.40
CA GLY A 53 -0.31 8.28 -23.75
C GLY A 53 -0.08 8.98 -22.41
N ASN A 54 -1.08 9.67 -21.85
CA ASN A 54 -0.97 10.27 -20.53
C ASN A 54 -1.08 9.20 -19.45
N ILE A 55 -0.14 9.18 -18.51
CA ILE A 55 -0.18 8.24 -17.39
C ILE A 55 -1.33 8.61 -16.45
N LYS A 56 -2.20 7.64 -16.18
CA LYS A 56 -3.38 7.76 -15.31
C LYS A 56 -3.23 6.99 -14.00
N ALA A 57 -2.38 5.98 -13.95
CA ALA A 57 -2.07 5.26 -12.73
C ALA A 57 -0.67 4.65 -12.79
N PHE A 58 -0.06 4.43 -11.63
CA PHE A 58 1.20 3.72 -11.54
C PHE A 58 1.35 2.93 -10.24
N LEU A 59 2.25 1.94 -10.28
CA LEU A 59 2.82 1.32 -9.10
C LEU A 59 4.34 1.12 -9.29
N ASN A 60 5.12 1.27 -8.22
CA ASN A 60 6.54 0.93 -8.22
C ASN A 60 6.77 -0.42 -7.52
N ILE A 61 7.69 -1.19 -8.06
CA ILE A 61 8.09 -2.49 -7.56
C ILE A 61 9.36 -2.30 -6.75
N ILE A 62 9.34 -2.77 -5.51
CA ILE A 62 10.50 -2.73 -4.62
C ILE A 62 11.02 -4.16 -4.42
N PRO A 63 12.33 -4.35 -4.18
CA PRO A 63 12.83 -5.65 -3.78
C PRO A 63 12.17 -6.07 -2.47
N ASP A 64 11.75 -7.33 -2.40
CA ASP A 64 11.44 -7.96 -1.13
C ASP A 64 12.72 -8.62 -0.59
N TYR A 65 12.90 -8.61 0.74
CA TYR A 65 13.99 -9.32 1.40
C TYR A 65 13.79 -10.84 1.41
N ALA A 66 12.63 -11.32 0.94
CA ALA A 66 12.36 -12.72 0.65
C ALA A 66 12.58 -13.02 -0.85
N GLU A 67 13.55 -13.91 -1.16
CA GLU A 67 13.94 -14.21 -2.55
C GLU A 67 12.78 -14.69 -3.44
N ALA A 68 11.81 -15.41 -2.86
CA ALA A 68 10.66 -15.95 -3.56
C ALA A 68 9.52 -14.93 -3.78
N GLU A 69 9.63 -13.72 -3.21
CA GLU A 69 8.55 -12.74 -3.16
C GLU A 69 8.86 -11.50 -4.00
N CYS A 70 7.79 -10.79 -4.33
CA CYS A 70 7.77 -9.48 -4.97
C CYS A 70 6.74 -8.62 -4.23
N THR A 71 7.03 -7.32 -4.07
CA THR A 71 6.09 -6.39 -3.46
C THR A 71 6.12 -5.05 -4.17
N TYR A 72 5.09 -4.25 -3.91
CA TYR A 72 5.01 -2.87 -4.35
C TYR A 72 4.90 -1.94 -3.15
N ASP A 73 5.11 -0.65 -3.38
CA ASP A 73 5.02 0.38 -2.34
C ASP A 73 3.95 1.42 -2.66
N LEU A 74 4.23 2.31 -3.60
CA LEU A 74 3.27 3.27 -4.11
C LEU A 74 2.33 2.58 -5.10
N ILE A 75 1.03 2.82 -4.94
CA ILE A 75 0.02 2.53 -5.94
C ILE A 75 -0.96 3.71 -5.98
N ARG A 76 -0.94 4.48 -7.07
CA ARG A 76 -1.62 5.78 -7.17
C ARG A 76 -2.28 5.93 -8.54
N LYS A 77 -3.38 6.69 -8.60
CA LYS A 77 -4.07 7.03 -9.85
C LYS A 77 -4.62 8.46 -9.84
N THR A 78 -4.93 8.99 -11.01
CA THR A 78 -5.67 10.25 -11.16
C THR A 78 -7.15 10.03 -10.83
N ASN A 79 -7.89 11.13 -10.60
CA ASN A 79 -9.32 11.07 -10.30
C ASN A 79 -10.14 10.62 -11.50
N ASP A 80 -9.70 10.97 -12.71
CA ASP A 80 -10.32 10.58 -13.98
C ASP A 80 -9.93 9.16 -14.44
N ALA A 81 -8.97 8.52 -13.77
CA ALA A 81 -8.60 7.15 -14.08
C ALA A 81 -9.78 6.19 -13.81
N PRO A 82 -10.10 5.28 -14.75
CA PRO A 82 -11.16 4.29 -14.58
C PRO A 82 -11.04 3.51 -13.27
N GLY A 83 -12.17 3.09 -12.71
CA GLY A 83 -12.17 2.29 -11.46
C GLY A 83 -11.28 1.05 -11.55
N ALA A 84 -11.23 0.42 -12.72
CA ALA A 84 -10.42 -0.76 -13.00
C ALA A 84 -8.90 -0.50 -13.17
N ALA A 85 -8.44 0.76 -13.12
CA ALA A 85 -7.01 1.07 -13.31
C ALA A 85 -6.13 0.42 -12.23
N MET A 86 -6.58 0.41 -10.97
CA MET A 86 -5.86 -0.26 -9.87
C MET A 86 -5.84 -1.78 -10.05
N ASP A 87 -6.95 -2.34 -10.54
CA ASP A 87 -7.04 -3.77 -10.82
C ASP A 87 -6.08 -4.17 -11.95
N ALA A 88 -6.00 -3.37 -13.02
CA ALA A 88 -5.05 -3.57 -14.12
C ALA A 88 -3.59 -3.51 -13.66
N LEU A 89 -3.26 -2.59 -12.75
CA LEU A 89 -1.94 -2.48 -12.13
C LEU A 89 -1.57 -3.76 -11.36
N ILE A 90 -2.46 -4.29 -10.52
CA ILE A 90 -2.22 -5.53 -9.78
C ILE A 90 -2.11 -6.75 -10.71
N ILE A 91 -2.97 -6.86 -11.72
CA ILE A 91 -2.89 -7.94 -12.72
C ILE A 91 -1.53 -7.90 -13.42
N LYS A 92 -1.06 -6.71 -13.81
CA LYS A 92 0.24 -6.58 -14.47
C LYS A 92 1.42 -6.85 -13.54
N LEU A 93 1.28 -6.56 -12.25
CA LEU A 93 2.24 -6.99 -11.22
C LEU A 93 2.31 -8.51 -11.11
N ILE A 94 1.17 -9.21 -11.21
CA ILE A 94 1.12 -10.67 -11.24
C ILE A 94 1.88 -11.25 -12.43
N ASP A 95 1.69 -10.68 -13.62
CA ASP A 95 2.45 -11.08 -14.81
C ASP A 95 3.94 -10.82 -14.63
N TYR A 96 4.30 -9.63 -14.12
CA TYR A 96 5.70 -9.28 -13.85
C TYR A 96 6.35 -10.27 -12.86
N ALA A 97 5.65 -10.63 -11.78
CA ALA A 97 6.15 -11.58 -10.80
C ALA A 97 6.40 -12.97 -11.41
N LYS A 98 5.49 -13.44 -12.28
CA LYS A 98 5.64 -14.70 -13.02
C LYS A 98 6.85 -14.68 -13.95
N ASP A 99 7.03 -13.60 -14.71
CA ASP A 99 8.18 -13.44 -15.62
C ASP A 99 9.52 -13.43 -14.87
N LYS A 100 9.51 -13.03 -13.59
CA LYS A 100 10.67 -13.05 -12.68
C LYS A 100 10.79 -14.33 -11.85
N ASN A 101 10.00 -15.37 -12.15
CA ASN A 101 9.95 -16.64 -11.41
C ASN A 101 9.69 -16.48 -9.90
N LYS A 102 8.88 -15.47 -9.52
CA LYS A 102 8.47 -15.26 -8.14
C LYS A 102 7.28 -16.15 -7.80
N LEU A 103 7.27 -16.70 -6.59
CA LEU A 103 6.21 -17.59 -6.11
C LEU A 103 5.07 -16.83 -5.44
N TYR A 104 5.38 -15.71 -4.79
CA TYR A 104 4.41 -14.91 -4.05
C TYR A 104 4.50 -13.43 -4.41
N ILE A 105 3.37 -12.75 -4.21
CA ILE A 105 3.29 -11.29 -4.22
C ILE A 105 2.76 -10.86 -2.87
N ASN A 106 3.54 -10.07 -2.17
CA ASN A 106 3.11 -9.43 -0.95
C ASN A 106 2.29 -8.19 -1.34
N LEU A 107 0.99 -8.21 -1.06
CA LEU A 107 0.08 -7.08 -1.32
C LEU A 107 0.11 -6.03 -0.20
N GLY A 108 0.99 -6.20 0.78
CA GLY A 108 1.06 -5.41 2.01
C GLY A 108 -0.04 -5.75 3.02
N MET A 109 0.07 -5.20 4.21
CA MET A 109 -0.87 -5.50 5.31
C MET A 109 -2.22 -4.76 5.18
N VAL A 110 -3.23 -5.25 5.91
CA VAL A 110 -4.45 -4.50 6.20
C VAL A 110 -4.60 -4.43 7.72
N PRO A 111 -4.47 -3.23 8.32
CA PRO A 111 -4.54 -3.08 9.77
C PRO A 111 -5.91 -3.50 10.34
N MET A 112 -5.92 -3.93 11.60
CA MET A 112 -7.12 -4.17 12.41
C MET A 112 -8.06 -5.31 11.93
N MET A 113 -7.71 -6.02 10.85
CA MET A 113 -8.55 -7.09 10.28
C MET A 113 -8.18 -8.51 10.76
N GLY A 114 -7.11 -8.65 11.55
CA GLY A 114 -6.58 -9.96 11.99
C GLY A 114 -7.19 -10.50 13.31
N VAL A 115 -7.94 -9.68 14.06
CA VAL A 115 -8.48 -10.07 15.37
C VAL A 115 -9.87 -10.69 15.21
N SER A 116 -9.93 -11.99 14.91
CA SER A 116 -11.19 -12.73 14.77
C SER A 116 -11.75 -13.17 16.13
N GLN A 117 -10.91 -13.78 16.97
CA GLN A 117 -11.25 -14.27 18.31
C GLN A 117 -10.33 -13.59 19.34
N PRO A 118 -10.78 -12.53 20.03
CA PRO A 118 -9.95 -11.83 20.99
C PRO A 118 -9.78 -12.65 22.28
N TYR A 119 -8.54 -12.82 22.75
CA TYR A 119 -8.18 -13.63 23.91
C TYR A 119 -8.04 -12.83 25.21
N ASN A 120 -7.73 -11.53 25.12
CA ASN A 120 -7.55 -10.64 26.28
C ASN A 120 -8.33 -9.32 26.10
N THR A 121 -8.37 -8.51 27.17
CA THR A 121 -9.10 -7.23 27.18
C THR A 121 -8.57 -6.25 26.12
N ALA A 122 -7.26 -6.22 25.90
CA ALA A 122 -6.64 -5.39 24.87
C ALA A 122 -7.15 -5.73 23.46
N GLU A 123 -7.15 -7.01 23.09
CA GLU A 123 -7.67 -7.48 21.80
C GLU A 123 -9.18 -7.22 21.64
N GLN A 124 -9.95 -7.34 22.72
CA GLN A 124 -11.38 -6.98 22.70
C GLN A 124 -11.58 -5.49 22.40
N ILE A 125 -10.78 -4.61 23.01
CA ILE A 125 -10.81 -3.16 22.75
C ILE A 125 -10.41 -2.87 21.29
N ILE A 126 -9.34 -3.50 20.79
CA ILE A 126 -8.88 -3.35 19.40
C ILE A 126 -9.98 -3.79 18.42
N LYS A 127 -10.60 -4.95 18.65
CA LYS A 127 -11.70 -5.45 17.82
C LYS A 127 -12.89 -4.48 17.82
N LEU A 128 -13.30 -4.02 19.00
CA LEU A 128 -14.39 -3.06 19.12
C LEU A 128 -14.06 -1.74 18.40
N ALA A 129 -12.83 -1.24 18.55
CA ALA A 129 -12.36 -0.04 17.88
C ALA A 129 -12.41 -0.20 16.35
N ALA A 130 -11.94 -1.33 15.83
CA ALA A 130 -11.97 -1.66 14.40
C ALA A 130 -13.39 -1.63 13.82
N GLU A 131 -14.37 -2.15 14.57
CA GLU A 131 -15.76 -2.25 14.14
C GLU A 131 -16.54 -0.93 14.29
N LYS A 132 -16.26 -0.14 15.34
CA LYS A 132 -17.08 1.02 15.71
C LYS A 132 -16.51 2.37 15.28
N ILE A 133 -15.20 2.48 15.10
CA ILE A 133 -14.57 3.77 14.78
C ILE A 133 -14.55 3.98 13.27
N LYS A 134 -15.28 5.01 12.79
CA LYS A 134 -15.36 5.37 11.37
C LYS A 134 -14.00 5.51 10.68
N ARG A 135 -12.99 6.02 11.40
CA ARG A 135 -11.62 6.16 10.89
C ARG A 135 -11.02 4.84 10.42
N PHE A 136 -11.43 3.68 10.93
CA PHE A 136 -10.90 2.37 10.52
C PHE A 136 -11.72 1.67 9.44
N GLN A 137 -12.89 2.22 9.06
CA GLN A 137 -13.76 1.59 8.05
C GLN A 137 -13.09 1.47 6.67
N HIS A 138 -12.15 2.36 6.34
CA HIS A 138 -11.39 2.29 5.08
C HIS A 138 -10.54 1.01 4.97
N TYR A 139 -10.13 0.40 6.09
CA TYR A 139 -9.42 -0.88 6.06
C TYR A 139 -10.30 -2.04 5.58
N LYS A 140 -11.62 -1.98 5.79
CA LYS A 140 -12.54 -2.97 5.24
C LYS A 140 -12.54 -2.92 3.71
N GLY A 141 -12.65 -1.73 3.12
CA GLY A 141 -12.56 -1.58 1.66
C GLY A 141 -11.18 -1.99 1.10
N LEU A 142 -10.10 -1.74 1.85
CA LEU A 142 -8.76 -2.20 1.48
C LEU A 142 -8.64 -3.73 1.52
N LYS A 143 -9.25 -4.39 2.53
CA LYS A 143 -9.35 -5.85 2.63
C LYS A 143 -10.10 -6.43 1.43
N GLU A 144 -11.29 -5.89 1.14
CA GLU A 144 -12.13 -6.31 0.02
C GLU A 144 -11.42 -6.15 -1.34
N PHE A 145 -10.65 -5.07 -1.52
CA PHE A 145 -9.83 -4.88 -2.71
C PHE A 145 -8.77 -5.97 -2.85
N LYS A 146 -8.04 -6.27 -1.76
CA LYS A 146 -6.98 -7.30 -1.76
C LYS A 146 -7.55 -8.71 -1.89
N ASP A 147 -8.75 -8.99 -1.35
CA ASP A 147 -9.42 -10.28 -1.44
C ASP A 147 -9.75 -10.72 -2.88
N LYS A 148 -9.77 -9.79 -3.84
CA LYS A 148 -9.87 -10.12 -5.26
C LYS A 148 -8.67 -10.95 -5.77
N TYR A 149 -7.51 -10.82 -5.12
CA TYR A 149 -6.21 -11.36 -5.58
C TYR A 149 -5.51 -12.24 -4.54
N ALA A 150 -5.71 -11.95 -3.25
CA ALA A 150 -5.06 -12.63 -2.15
C ALA A 150 -5.61 -14.04 -1.99
N THR A 151 -4.71 -15.03 -2.04
CA THR A 151 -5.03 -16.45 -1.78
C THR A 151 -4.71 -16.86 -0.35
N LEU A 152 -3.81 -16.14 0.32
CA LEU A 152 -3.37 -16.39 1.68
C LEU A 152 -3.40 -15.08 2.48
N TRP A 153 -3.83 -15.17 3.73
CA TRP A 153 -3.76 -14.09 4.71
C TRP A 153 -2.90 -14.52 5.89
N GLU A 154 -1.88 -13.73 6.20
CA GLU A 154 -1.03 -13.93 7.37
C GLU A 154 -1.20 -12.79 8.37
N ASN A 155 -1.29 -13.15 9.65
CA ASN A 155 -1.33 -12.16 10.72
C ASN A 155 0.07 -11.58 10.97
N LYS A 156 0.13 -10.26 11.14
CA LYS A 156 1.31 -9.55 11.66
C LYS A 156 0.98 -9.00 13.04
N TYR A 157 1.95 -9.09 13.96
CA TYR A 157 1.74 -8.83 15.38
C TYR A 157 2.59 -7.65 15.84
N LEU A 158 2.05 -6.90 16.79
CA LEU A 158 2.78 -5.88 17.54
C LEU A 158 3.25 -6.52 18.85
N ILE A 159 4.54 -6.36 19.16
CA ILE A 159 5.13 -6.76 20.44
C ILE A 159 5.26 -5.49 21.29
N TYR A 160 4.82 -5.57 22.55
CA TYR A 160 4.82 -4.50 23.53
C TYR A 160 5.04 -5.09 24.93
N ASP A 161 5.47 -4.28 25.90
CA ASP A 161 5.85 -4.76 27.23
C ASP A 161 4.64 -4.88 28.15
N ASN A 162 3.71 -3.92 28.11
CA ASN A 162 2.50 -3.92 28.95
C ASN A 162 1.29 -3.27 28.23
N ASP A 163 0.07 -3.59 28.67
CA ASP A 163 -1.17 -3.13 28.02
C ASP A 163 -1.31 -1.59 27.94
N PHE A 164 -0.65 -0.81 28.82
CA PHE A 164 -0.70 0.65 28.75
C PHE A 164 0.06 1.20 27.53
N ASP A 165 1.02 0.46 26.99
CA ASP A 165 1.76 0.85 25.78
C ASP A 165 0.80 0.96 24.57
N LEU A 166 -0.26 0.14 24.55
CA LEU A 166 -1.27 0.18 23.49
C LEU A 166 -2.06 1.49 23.47
N LEU A 167 -2.19 2.18 24.61
CA LEU A 167 -2.82 3.50 24.66
C LEU A 167 -1.98 4.56 23.95
N GLN A 168 -0.65 4.39 23.96
CA GLN A 168 0.29 5.31 23.31
C GLN A 168 0.50 5.00 21.83
N LEU A 169 0.19 3.77 21.39
CA LEU A 169 0.42 3.32 20.03
C LEU A 169 -0.10 4.27 18.94
N PRO A 170 -1.33 4.84 19.01
CA PRO A 170 -1.80 5.77 17.99
C PRO A 170 -0.93 7.03 17.90
N MET A 171 -0.42 7.52 19.04
CA MET A 171 0.47 8.67 19.10
C MET A 171 1.85 8.31 18.54
N ALA A 172 2.42 7.19 18.95
CA ALA A 172 3.70 6.70 18.47
C ALA A 172 3.69 6.53 16.93
N LEU A 173 2.68 5.85 16.39
CA LEU A 173 2.52 5.67 14.94
C LEU A 173 2.38 7.01 14.21
N ASN A 174 1.57 7.93 14.74
CA ASN A 174 1.39 9.25 14.12
C ASN A 174 2.67 10.10 14.12
N THR A 175 3.57 9.90 15.08
CA THR A 175 4.87 10.57 15.13
C THR A 175 5.82 10.00 14.09
N VAL A 176 5.92 8.67 13.97
CA VAL A 176 6.89 8.03 13.06
C VAL A 176 6.44 7.98 11.61
N MET A 177 5.14 8.09 11.33
CA MET A 177 4.60 8.04 9.96
C MET A 177 4.60 9.39 9.25
N LYS A 178 5.00 10.48 9.93
CA LYS A 178 5.14 11.80 9.32
C LYS A 178 6.58 12.00 8.82
N PRO A 179 6.77 12.50 7.60
CA PRO A 179 8.10 12.83 7.07
C PRO A 179 8.79 13.93 7.88
#